data_AF-A0A2D5VJA5-F1
#
_entry.id   AF-A0A2D5VJA5-F1
#
_cell.length_a   1.000
_cell.length_b   1.000
_cell.length_c   1.000
_cell.angle_alpha   90.00
_cell.angle_beta   90.00
_cell.angle_gamma   90.00
#
_symmetry.space_group_name_H-M   'P 1'
#
loop_
_entity.id
_entity.type
_entity.pdbx_description
1 polymer ?
#
loop_
_entity_poly.entity_id
_entity_poly.type
_entity_poly.pdbx_seq_one_letter_code
_entity_poly.pdbx_strand_id
1 'polypeptide(L)'
;MSLPIFRLLHSTFPLLRKPIADGSRYFGGIDVQFNLVRGNRESIRREVEALMANFHAPEGRYIASPSNSIMPETPIENVWSLFEAIREFGNQHRRRSILAGTASAGHRIGCDT
;
A
#
# COMPACT_ATOMS: atom_id res chain seq x y z
N MET A 1 -7.34 13.79 26.55
CA MET A 1 -6.45 14.32 25.48
C MET A 1 -5.60 13.17 24.97
N SER A 2 -6.10 12.42 23.98
CA SER A 2 -5.36 11.32 23.35
C SER A 2 -4.90 11.82 22.00
N LEU A 3 -3.60 11.97 21.81
CA LEU A 3 -3.02 12.26 20.49
C LEU A 3 -3.23 11.00 19.63
N PRO A 4 -4.03 11.04 18.55
CA PRO A 4 -4.13 9.88 17.68
C PRO A 4 -2.76 9.69 17.03
N ILE A 5 -2.24 8.46 17.13
CA ILE A 5 -0.97 7.98 16.54
C ILE A 5 -0.85 8.37 15.05
N PHE A 6 -1.99 8.60 14.38
CA PHE A 6 -2.11 9.18 13.04
C PHE A 6 -1.24 10.44 12.81
N ARG A 7 -1.05 11.29 13.84
CA ARG A 7 -0.27 12.54 13.69
C ARG A 7 1.25 12.32 13.73
N LEU A 8 1.72 11.21 14.31
CA LEU A 8 3.13 10.82 14.28
C LEU A 8 3.51 10.07 13.00
N LEU A 9 2.56 9.31 12.41
CA LEU A 9 2.80 8.66 11.12
C LEU A 9 3.10 9.69 10.01
N HIS A 10 2.39 10.82 9.96
CA HIS A 10 2.55 11.78 8.87
C HIS A 10 3.90 12.51 8.87
N SER A 11 4.56 12.65 10.03
CA SER A 11 5.82 13.38 10.18
C SER A 11 7.07 12.50 10.09
N THR A 12 6.99 11.20 10.44
CA THR A 12 8.16 10.29 10.41
C THR A 12 8.28 9.51 9.10
N PHE A 13 7.19 9.28 8.37
CA PHE A 13 7.18 8.43 7.17
C PHE A 13 8.02 8.95 5.98
N PRO A 14 8.16 10.27 5.75
CA PRO A 14 9.06 10.79 4.72
C PRO A 14 10.53 10.37 4.94
N LEU A 15 10.93 10.06 6.17
CA LEU A 15 12.29 9.61 6.50
C LEU A 15 12.53 8.14 6.10
N LEU A 16 11.47 7.30 6.07
CA LEU A 16 11.52 5.93 5.54
C LEU A 16 11.53 5.90 4.01
N ARG A 17 11.25 7.03 3.36
CA ARG A 17 11.33 7.18 1.90
C ARG A 17 12.77 7.11 1.39
N LYS A 18 13.75 7.33 2.27
CA LYS A 18 15.15 7.00 1.97
C LYS A 18 15.26 5.47 2.02
N PRO A 19 15.60 4.80 0.90
CA PRO A 19 15.64 3.34 0.88
C PRO A 19 16.60 2.85 1.96
N ILE A 20 16.07 2.02 2.87
CA ILE A 20 16.87 1.30 3.86
C ILE A 20 17.63 0.22 3.09
N ALA A 21 18.76 0.57 2.49
CA ALA A 21 19.61 -0.28 1.67
C ALA A 21 18.94 -0.87 0.39
N ASP A 22 19.75 -1.08 -0.64
CA ASP A 22 19.31 -1.72 -1.87
C ASP A 22 18.90 -3.18 -1.61
N GLY A 23 17.60 -3.48 -1.69
CA GLY A 23 17.06 -4.83 -1.54
C GLY A 23 15.96 -5.01 -0.49
N SER A 24 15.76 -4.05 0.41
CA SER A 24 14.73 -4.15 1.44
C SER A 24 13.32 -4.04 0.87
N ARG A 25 12.40 -4.84 1.42
CA ARG A 25 10.97 -4.79 1.14
C ARG A 25 10.25 -4.28 2.38
N TYR A 26 9.32 -3.36 2.19
CA TYR A 26 8.47 -2.83 3.26
C TYR A 26 7.23 -3.73 3.39
N PHE A 27 6.84 -4.02 4.62
CA PHE A 27 5.67 -4.83 4.95
C PHE A 27 4.90 -4.17 6.10
N GLY A 28 3.57 -4.15 6.01
CA GLY A 28 2.73 -3.61 7.07
C GLY A 28 2.26 -2.17 6.81
N GLY A 29 1.95 -1.44 7.88
CA GLY A 29 1.63 -0.02 7.85
C GLY A 29 0.17 0.35 8.14
N ILE A 30 -0.74 -0.63 8.13
CA ILE A 30 -2.17 -0.38 8.35
C ILE A 30 -2.51 -0.40 9.84
N ASP A 31 -3.22 0.62 10.31
CA ASP A 31 -3.65 0.76 11.70
C ASP A 31 -4.80 -0.19 12.02
N VAL A 32 -4.45 -1.27 12.72
CA VAL A 32 -5.40 -2.29 13.18
C VAL A 32 -6.17 -1.90 14.44
N GLN A 33 -5.65 -0.98 15.24
CA GLN A 33 -6.22 -0.67 16.55
C GLN A 33 -7.28 0.42 16.48
N PHE A 34 -7.09 1.40 15.59
CA PHE A 34 -8.02 2.50 15.43
C PHE A 34 -8.77 2.42 14.11
N ASN A 35 -8.07 2.36 12.97
CA ASN A 35 -8.75 2.49 11.68
C ASN A 35 -9.55 1.25 11.30
N LEU A 36 -9.04 0.04 11.53
CA LEU A 36 -9.82 -1.16 11.25
C LEU A 36 -10.95 -1.40 12.26
N VAL A 37 -10.75 -1.13 13.56
CA VAL A 37 -11.77 -1.36 14.58
C VAL A 37 -12.86 -0.27 14.60
N ARG A 38 -12.48 1.00 14.43
CA ARG A 38 -13.39 2.16 14.61
C ARG A 38 -13.60 3.00 13.36
N GLY A 39 -12.83 2.74 12.31
CA GLY A 39 -12.95 3.47 11.06
C GLY A 39 -14.15 3.04 10.24
N ASN A 40 -14.23 3.65 9.06
CA ASN A 40 -15.23 3.32 8.04
C ASN A 40 -14.51 3.03 6.72
N ARG A 41 -15.27 2.57 5.73
CA ARG A 41 -14.74 2.21 4.40
C ARG A 41 -13.87 3.31 3.78
N GLU A 42 -14.28 4.58 3.88
CA GLU A 42 -13.55 5.71 3.30
C GLU A 42 -12.25 6.01 4.05
N SER A 43 -12.25 5.91 5.40
CA SER A 43 -11.02 6.10 6.18
C SER A 43 -10.00 5.00 5.92
N ILE A 44 -10.46 3.76 5.76
CA ILE A 44 -9.62 2.60 5.40
C ILE A 44 -9.05 2.78 4.00
N ARG A 45 -9.89 3.19 3.03
CA ARG A 45 -9.46 3.47 1.66
C ARG A 45 -8.35 4.51 1.65
N ARG A 46 -8.57 5.66 2.30
CA ARG A 46 -7.61 6.78 2.41
C ARG A 46 -6.28 6.38 3.03
N GLU A 47 -6.30 5.56 4.07
CA GLU A 47 -5.08 5.04 4.69
C GLU A 47 -4.29 4.19 3.69
N VAL A 48 -4.96 3.26 2.99
CA VAL A 48 -4.34 2.44 1.95
C VAL A 48 -3.76 3.32 0.84
N GLU A 49 -4.47 4.36 0.38
CA GLU A 49 -3.94 5.29 -0.63
C GLU A 49 -2.68 5.99 -0.14
N ALA A 50 -2.70 6.47 1.11
CA ALA A 50 -1.57 7.18 1.70
C ALA A 50 -0.36 6.26 1.88
N LEU A 51 -0.55 5.02 2.33
CA LEU A 51 0.52 4.03 2.45
C LEU A 51 1.11 3.70 1.08
N MET A 52 0.26 3.41 0.09
CA MET A 52 0.72 3.15 -1.27
C MET A 52 1.46 4.38 -1.83
N ALA A 53 0.93 5.60 -1.71
CA ALA A 53 1.61 6.80 -2.20
C ALA A 53 3.01 7.02 -1.58
N ASN A 54 3.22 6.57 -0.34
CA ASN A 54 4.47 6.76 0.39
C ASN A 54 5.49 5.61 0.22
N PHE A 55 5.04 4.35 0.13
CA PHE A 55 5.91 3.17 0.09
C PHE A 55 5.97 2.49 -1.27
N HIS A 56 5.05 2.80 -2.17
CA HIS A 56 5.04 2.18 -3.47
C HIS A 56 6.28 2.62 -4.27
N ALA A 57 7.03 1.63 -4.73
CA ALA A 57 8.14 1.80 -5.66
C ALA A 57 7.84 1.03 -6.96
N PRO A 58 8.28 1.52 -8.13
CA PRO A 58 8.06 0.86 -9.42
C PRO A 58 8.51 -0.61 -9.45
N GLU A 59 9.51 -0.96 -8.63
CA GLU A 59 10.08 -2.30 -8.56
C GLU A 59 9.28 -3.24 -7.62
N GLY A 60 8.14 -2.81 -7.09
CA GLY A 60 7.25 -3.69 -6.32
C GLY A 60 7.78 -4.04 -4.92
N ARG A 61 8.30 -3.05 -4.19
CA ARG A 61 8.99 -3.25 -2.90
C ARG A 61 8.10 -3.12 -1.66
N TYR A 62 6.78 -3.02 -1.81
CA TYR A 62 5.85 -2.85 -0.71
C TYR A 62 4.74 -3.90 -0.71
N ILE A 63 4.56 -4.56 0.43
CA ILE A 63 3.48 -5.52 0.69
C ILE A 63 2.56 -4.89 1.75
N ALA A 64 1.38 -4.46 1.32
CA ALA A 64 0.39 -3.92 2.23
C ALA A 64 -0.14 -5.00 3.16
N SER A 65 -0.05 -4.75 4.47
CA SER A 65 -0.52 -5.65 5.51
C SER A 65 -0.96 -4.84 6.74
N PRO A 66 -1.89 -5.38 7.53
CA PRO A 66 -2.02 -5.03 8.94
C PRO A 66 -0.65 -4.90 9.64
N SER A 67 -0.48 -3.86 10.46
CA SER A 67 0.72 -3.66 11.29
C SER A 67 0.86 -4.70 12.41
N ASN A 68 -0.25 -5.36 12.76
CA ASN A 68 -0.33 -6.47 13.70
C ASN A 68 -1.51 -7.37 13.30
N SER A 69 -1.89 -8.34 14.12
CA SER A 69 -3.05 -9.20 13.89
C SER A 69 -4.35 -8.39 13.85
N ILE A 70 -5.29 -8.84 13.00
CA ILE A 70 -6.66 -8.32 12.99
C ILE A 70 -7.32 -8.70 14.31
N MET A 71 -7.85 -7.71 15.02
CA MET A 71 -8.49 -7.92 16.31
C MET A 71 -9.88 -8.53 16.14
N PRO A 72 -10.36 -9.38 17.07
CA PRO A 72 -11.68 -10.01 16.96
C PRO A 72 -12.85 -9.01 16.97
N GLU A 73 -12.64 -7.81 17.50
CA GLU A 73 -13.62 -6.72 17.50
C GLU A 73 -13.69 -5.97 16.15
N THR A 74 -12.82 -6.30 15.20
CA THR A 74 -12.79 -5.66 13.87
C THR A 74 -14.05 -6.04 13.09
N PRO A 75 -14.87 -5.08 12.65
CA PRO A 75 -16.02 -5.37 11.79
C PRO A 75 -15.58 -6.02 10.48
N ILE A 76 -16.32 -7.04 10.03
CA ILE A 76 -15.98 -7.79 8.81
C ILE A 76 -16.02 -6.87 7.57
N GLU A 77 -16.89 -5.87 7.57
CA GLU A 77 -17.04 -4.87 6.53
C GLU A 77 -15.77 -4.02 6.38
N ASN A 78 -15.09 -3.73 7.50
CA ASN A 78 -13.83 -3.00 7.50
C ASN A 78 -12.69 -3.87 6.97
N VAL A 79 -12.67 -5.16 7.33
CA VAL A 79 -11.73 -6.12 6.73
C VAL A 79 -11.94 -6.23 5.23
N TRP A 80 -13.20 -6.31 4.77
CA TRP A 80 -13.52 -6.36 3.35
C TRP A 80 -13.10 -5.09 2.62
N SER A 81 -13.40 -3.92 3.21
CA SER A 81 -13.00 -2.61 2.68
C SER A 81 -11.49 -2.49 2.50
N LEU A 82 -10.72 -3.06 3.44
CA LEU A 82 -9.27 -3.12 3.36
C LEU A 82 -8.81 -3.94 2.15
N PHE A 83 -9.30 -5.18 2.00
CA PHE A 83 -8.93 -6.04 0.87
C PHE A 83 -9.33 -5.44 -0.47
N GLU A 84 -10.51 -4.84 -0.53
CA GLU A 84 -11.00 -4.16 -1.72
C GLU A 84 -10.08 -3.01 -2.13
N ALA A 85 -9.73 -2.12 -1.19
CA ALA A 85 -8.83 -1.01 -1.45
C ALA A 85 -7.46 -1.50 -1.94
N ILE A 86 -6.83 -2.48 -1.27
CA ILE A 86 -5.53 -3.03 -1.70
C ILE A 86 -5.62 -3.60 -3.11
N ARG A 87 -6.67 -4.37 -3.42
CA ARG A 87 -6.88 -4.98 -4.73
C ARG A 87 -7.05 -3.94 -5.84
N GLU A 88 -7.84 -2.89 -5.58
CA GLU A 88 -8.03 -1.79 -6.53
C GLU A 88 -6.72 -1.08 -6.84
N PHE A 89 -5.93 -0.75 -5.82
CA PHE A 89 -4.61 -0.15 -6.00
C PHE A 89 -3.67 -1.05 -6.80
N GLY A 90 -3.58 -2.33 -6.45
CA GLY A 90 -2.74 -3.30 -7.18
C GLY A 90 -3.13 -3.43 -8.65
N ASN A 91 -4.42 -3.44 -8.96
CA ASN A 91 -4.92 -3.51 -10.33
C ASN A 91 -4.62 -2.24 -11.14
N GLN A 92 -4.80 -1.06 -10.52
CA GLN A 92 -4.44 0.22 -11.16
C GLN A 92 -2.94 0.30 -11.44
N HIS A 93 -2.11 -0.12 -10.49
CA HIS A 93 -0.66 -0.14 -10.66
C HIS A 93 -0.24 -1.10 -11.79
N ARG A 94 -0.76 -2.34 -11.81
CA ARG A 94 -0.49 -3.31 -12.89
C ARG A 94 -0.90 -2.78 -14.27
N ARG A 95 -2.07 -2.14 -14.37
CA ARG A 95 -2.51 -1.53 -15.64
C ARG A 95 -1.57 -0.42 -16.08
N ARG A 96 -1.13 0.44 -15.16
CA ARG A 96 -0.17 1.52 -15.46
C ARG A 96 1.18 0.97 -15.91
N SER A 97 1.70 -0.09 -15.28
CA SER A 97 2.98 -0.67 -15.69
C SER A 97 2.92 -1.34 -17.07
N ILE A 98 1.81 -2.00 -17.41
CA ILE A 98 1.58 -2.55 -18.76
C ILE A 98 1.45 -1.43 -19.80
N LEU A 99 0.69 -0.37 -19.50
CA LEU A 99 0.53 0.78 -20.41
C LEU A 99 1.83 1.58 -20.57
N ALA A 100 2.65 1.70 -19.53
CA ALA A 100 3.95 2.34 -19.60
C ALA A 100 4.98 1.46 -20.36
N GLY A 101 4.92 0.13 -20.20
CA GLY A 101 5.78 -0.81 -20.93
C GLY A 101 5.43 -0.95 -22.41
N THR A 102 4.17 -0.71 -22.80
CA THR A 102 3.76 -0.66 -24.21
C THR A 102 4.20 0.63 -24.92
N ALA A 103 4.53 1.69 -24.17
CA ALA A 103 5.14 2.91 -24.72
C ALA A 103 6.65 2.78 -25.01
N SER A 104 7.33 1.75 -24.50
CA SER A 104 8.76 1.48 -24.74
C SER A 104 9.03 0.23 -25.58
N ALA A 105 7.99 -0.47 -26.06
CA ALA A 105 8.11 -1.67 -26.89
C ALA A 105 8.43 -1.34 -28.36
N GLY A 106 9.56 -0.67 -28.59
CA GLY A 106 10.21 -0.46 -29.89
C GLY A 106 11.48 -1.31 -30.05
N HIS A 107 11.71 -2.33 -29.22
CA HIS A 107 12.85 -3.23 -29.37
C HIS A 107 12.36 -4.64 -29.70
N ARG A 108 12.38 -4.96 -31.01
CA ARG A 108 12.16 -6.30 -31.54
C ARG A 108 13.21 -7.24 -30.95
N ILE A 109 12.77 -8.29 -30.25
CA ILE A 109 13.59 -9.48 -30.07
C ILE A 109 13.05 -10.50 -31.07
N GLY A 110 13.80 -10.67 -32.15
CA GLY A 110 13.61 -11.76 -33.10
C GLY A 110 13.80 -13.09 -32.36
N CYS A 111 12.84 -13.99 -32.56
CA CYS A 111 13.02 -15.40 -32.30
C CYS A 111 13.76 -15.95 -33.52
N ASP A 112 15.08 -15.98 -33.47
CA ASP A 112 15.86 -16.74 -34.46
C ASP A 112 15.84 -18.20 -34.03
N THR A 113 15.20 -18.99 -34.90
CA THR A 113 15.11 -20.46 -34.93
C THR A 113 16.46 -21.14 -35.00
#